data_AF-A0A7S3YKB6-F1
#
_entry.id   AF-A0A7S3YKB6-F1
#
_cell.length_a   1.000
_cell.length_b   1.000
_cell.length_c   1.000
_cell.angle_alpha   90.00
_cell.angle_beta   90.00
_cell.angle_gamma   90.00
#
_symmetry.space_group_name_H-M   'P 1'
#
loop_
_entity.id
_entity.type
_entity.pdbx_description
1 polymer ?
#
loop_
_entity_poly.entity_id
_entity_poly.type
_entity_poly.pdbx_seq_one_letter_code
_entity_poly.pdbx_strand_id
1 'polypeptide(L)'
;AAAAAAAEGQLAAMGFEGPAARAALGASGGDVARAVERLLSPGTAAAAPSSGPAPPTPPLPDPAASSAGSRSPPPPLSARELAMLPREARLQALAPRIAADAASRAPAALGLLHTLLGNLLDHPTDPKFKCLKKSNAKFLRTLGTVPSALAYLEAAGFEEKEKDGAVCLIHTRNDIGLLWLAKDIIEGELHKFQQPHDEGHYNNKHQNH
;
A
#
# COMPACT_ATOMS: atom_id res chain seq x y z
N ALA A 1 -38.34 18.20 -23.24
CA ALA A 1 -37.68 19.17 -22.33
C ALA A 1 -38.49 19.44 -21.06
N ALA A 2 -39.80 19.72 -21.15
CA ALA A 2 -40.63 20.03 -19.97
C ALA A 2 -40.72 18.92 -18.90
N ALA A 3 -40.76 17.64 -19.29
CA ALA A 3 -40.84 16.51 -18.35
C ALA A 3 -39.56 16.33 -17.51
N ALA A 4 -38.38 16.64 -18.07
CA ALA A 4 -37.11 16.49 -17.37
C ALA A 4 -36.94 17.54 -16.25
N ALA A 5 -37.45 18.76 -16.45
CA ALA A 5 -37.41 19.81 -15.44
C ALA A 5 -38.31 19.51 -14.22
N ALA A 6 -39.47 18.88 -14.45
CA ALA A 6 -40.35 18.44 -13.37
C ALA A 6 -39.74 17.29 -12.54
N ALA A 7 -39.07 16.34 -13.22
CA ALA A 7 -38.36 15.23 -12.58
C ALA A 7 -37.17 15.71 -11.73
N GLU A 8 -36.44 16.72 -12.19
CA GLU A 8 -35.35 17.35 -11.44
C GLU A 8 -35.87 18.04 -10.16
N GLY A 9 -37.01 18.75 -10.25
CA GLY A 9 -37.65 19.35 -9.09
C GLY A 9 -38.12 18.34 -8.03
N GLN A 10 -38.52 17.13 -8.44
CA GLN A 10 -38.89 16.05 -7.49
C GLN A 10 -37.67 15.47 -6.78
N LEU A 11 -36.56 15.28 -7.48
CA LEU A 11 -35.29 14.88 -6.86
C LEU A 11 -34.78 15.94 -5.88
N ALA A 12 -34.90 17.21 -6.25
CA ALA A 12 -34.55 18.34 -5.40
C ALA A 12 -35.39 18.38 -4.10
N ALA A 13 -36.69 18.16 -4.20
CA ALA A 13 -37.57 18.05 -3.03
C ALA A 13 -37.19 16.86 -2.11
N MET A 14 -36.55 15.82 -2.65
CA MET A 14 -36.01 14.68 -1.88
C MET A 14 -34.58 14.91 -1.38
N GLY A 15 -33.99 16.09 -1.61
CA GLY A 15 -32.65 16.46 -1.17
C GLY A 15 -31.52 16.05 -2.13
N PHE A 16 -31.86 15.52 -3.31
CA PHE A 16 -30.89 15.18 -4.34
C PHE A 16 -30.78 16.32 -5.36
N GLU A 17 -29.86 17.24 -5.13
CA GLU A 17 -29.63 18.40 -6.00
C GLU A 17 -28.26 18.38 -6.67
N GLY A 18 -28.16 19.06 -7.82
CA GLY A 18 -26.90 19.30 -8.51
C GLY A 18 -26.55 18.29 -9.61
N PRO A 19 -25.28 18.25 -10.02
CA PRO A 19 -24.86 17.55 -11.25
C PRO A 19 -25.06 16.04 -11.18
N ALA A 20 -25.05 15.45 -9.99
CA ALA A 20 -25.31 14.02 -9.79
C ALA A 20 -26.76 13.64 -10.07
N ALA A 21 -27.73 14.44 -9.62
CA ALA A 21 -29.16 14.21 -9.86
C ALA A 21 -29.49 14.31 -11.35
N ARG A 22 -28.92 15.32 -12.03
CA ARG A 22 -29.11 15.50 -13.47
C ARG A 22 -28.46 14.39 -14.29
N ALA A 23 -27.28 13.91 -13.88
CA ALA A 23 -26.65 12.75 -14.50
C ALA A 23 -27.47 11.46 -14.29
N ALA A 24 -28.01 11.25 -13.09
CA ALA A 24 -28.85 10.09 -12.79
C ALA A 24 -30.17 10.08 -13.57
N LEU A 25 -30.82 11.24 -13.74
CA LEU A 25 -32.00 11.39 -14.59
C LEU A 25 -31.66 11.16 -16.06
N GLY A 26 -30.54 11.71 -16.54
CA GLY A 26 -30.08 11.49 -17.91
C GLY A 26 -29.84 10.01 -18.20
N ALA A 27 -29.17 9.30 -17.28
CA ALA A 27 -28.91 7.87 -17.41
C ALA A 27 -30.18 7.00 -17.25
N SER A 28 -31.24 7.54 -16.65
CA SER A 28 -32.50 6.84 -16.39
C SER A 28 -33.63 7.26 -17.33
N GLY A 29 -33.32 8.03 -18.38
CA GLY A 29 -34.31 8.44 -19.39
C GLY A 29 -35.40 9.39 -18.86
N GLY A 30 -35.15 10.08 -17.74
CA GLY A 30 -36.12 10.95 -17.08
C GLY A 30 -37.02 10.27 -16.04
N ASP A 31 -36.78 8.98 -15.75
CA ASP A 31 -37.49 8.27 -14.69
C ASP A 31 -36.90 8.56 -13.30
N VAL A 32 -37.69 9.19 -12.43
CA VAL A 32 -37.25 9.64 -11.10
C VAL A 32 -36.91 8.47 -10.18
N ALA A 33 -37.71 7.40 -10.20
CA ALA A 33 -37.52 6.26 -9.30
C ALA A 33 -36.19 5.54 -9.59
N ARG A 34 -35.89 5.31 -10.87
CA ARG A 34 -34.60 4.76 -11.33
C ARG A 34 -33.42 5.67 -11.04
N ALA A 35 -33.61 7.00 -11.11
CA ALA A 35 -32.58 7.97 -10.77
C ALA A 35 -32.24 7.97 -9.27
N VAL A 36 -33.26 7.90 -8.40
CA VAL A 36 -33.07 7.77 -6.94
C VAL A 36 -32.34 6.47 -6.59
N GLU A 37 -32.75 5.34 -7.17
CA GLU A 37 -32.12 4.03 -6.94
C GLU A 37 -30.62 4.06 -7.27
N ARG A 38 -30.22 4.81 -8.31
CA ARG A 38 -28.82 5.01 -8.69
C ARG A 38 -28.06 5.98 -7.79
N LEU A 39 -28.71 7.05 -7.32
CA LEU A 39 -28.08 7.98 -6.38
C LEU A 39 -27.84 7.34 -5.01
N LEU A 40 -28.73 6.44 -4.60
CA LEU A 40 -28.60 5.66 -3.37
C LEU A 40 -27.63 4.48 -3.49
N SER A 41 -27.25 4.09 -4.71
CA SER A 41 -26.34 2.97 -4.98
C SER A 41 -25.00 3.47 -5.55
N PRO A 42 -24.00 3.84 -4.72
CA PRO A 42 -22.70 4.28 -5.20
C PRO A 42 -21.88 3.06 -5.69
N GLY A 43 -22.09 2.63 -6.93
CA GLY A 43 -21.42 1.42 -7.38
C GLY A 43 -21.64 1.00 -8.82
N THR A 44 -21.68 1.91 -9.80
CA THR A 44 -21.40 1.53 -11.20
C THR A 44 -21.12 2.76 -12.07
N ALA A 45 -19.84 3.12 -12.18
CA ALA A 45 -19.32 3.84 -13.34
C ALA A 45 -18.23 2.96 -13.95
N ALA A 46 -18.65 2.01 -14.78
CA ALA A 46 -17.80 1.23 -15.67
C ALA A 46 -18.10 1.62 -17.12
N ALA A 47 -17.01 1.71 -17.89
CA ALA A 47 -16.94 1.57 -19.35
C ALA A 47 -17.46 2.74 -20.22
N ALA A 48 -16.51 3.50 -20.77
CA ALA A 48 -16.67 4.18 -22.05
C ALA A 48 -16.30 3.23 -23.21
N PRO A 49 -17.04 3.21 -24.34
CA PRO A 49 -16.77 2.37 -25.51
C PRO A 49 -15.91 3.06 -26.60
N SER A 50 -15.25 2.23 -27.40
CA SER A 50 -14.35 2.50 -28.53
C SER A 50 -14.98 3.24 -29.72
N SER A 51 -14.15 3.91 -30.54
CA SER A 51 -14.35 4.02 -32.00
C SER A 51 -13.07 4.41 -32.75
N GLY A 52 -12.71 3.60 -33.74
CA GLY A 52 -11.64 3.84 -34.73
C GLY A 52 -11.47 2.60 -35.62
N PRO A 53 -11.96 2.60 -36.89
CA PRO A 53 -12.12 1.39 -37.70
C PRO A 53 -10.98 1.18 -38.70
N ALA A 54 -10.59 -0.08 -38.94
CA ALA A 54 -10.08 -0.56 -40.24
C ALA A 54 -10.02 -2.11 -40.29
N PRO A 55 -10.70 -2.78 -41.24
CA PRO A 55 -10.44 -4.17 -41.66
C PRO A 55 -9.33 -4.18 -42.76
N PRO A 56 -8.81 -5.32 -43.32
CA PRO A 56 -9.48 -6.63 -43.48
C PRO A 56 -8.62 -7.94 -43.42
N THR A 57 -9.31 -9.04 -43.08
CA THR A 57 -9.18 -10.47 -43.52
C THR A 57 -7.94 -11.36 -43.19
N PRO A 58 -8.15 -12.71 -43.08
CA PRO A 58 -7.31 -13.70 -42.36
C PRO A 58 -6.42 -14.55 -43.33
N PRO A 59 -5.52 -15.45 -42.88
CA PRO A 59 -5.88 -16.79 -42.36
C PRO A 59 -5.02 -17.31 -41.19
N LEU A 60 -5.56 -18.32 -40.49
CA LEU A 60 -4.87 -19.16 -39.49
C LEU A 60 -3.61 -19.83 -40.07
N PRO A 61 -2.59 -20.07 -39.23
CA PRO A 61 -2.44 -21.42 -38.68
C PRO A 61 -2.13 -21.43 -37.16
N ASP A 62 -2.63 -22.46 -36.48
CA ASP A 62 -2.27 -22.81 -35.10
C ASP A 62 -0.81 -23.31 -35.07
N PRO A 63 -0.01 -22.93 -34.05
CA PRO A 63 0.15 -23.87 -32.93
C PRO A 63 0.43 -23.21 -31.55
N ALA A 64 0.02 -23.93 -30.51
CA ALA A 64 0.73 -24.10 -29.23
C ALA A 64 1.31 -22.86 -28.48
N ALA A 65 0.73 -22.64 -27.29
CA ALA A 65 1.44 -22.35 -26.04
C ALA A 65 2.41 -21.15 -25.95
N SER A 66 1.95 -20.08 -25.31
CA SER A 66 2.64 -19.42 -24.17
C SER A 66 1.74 -18.29 -23.67
N SER A 67 1.06 -18.46 -22.53
CA SER A 67 1.57 -18.20 -21.18
C SER A 67 2.06 -16.77 -20.96
N ALA A 68 1.54 -16.21 -19.86
CA ALA A 68 2.01 -15.03 -19.13
C ALA A 68 1.68 -13.66 -19.75
N GLY A 69 0.42 -13.24 -19.58
CA GLY A 69 0.16 -11.83 -19.30
C GLY A 69 0.90 -11.45 -18.02
N SER A 70 2.11 -10.91 -18.18
CA SER A 70 2.90 -10.31 -17.11
C SER A 70 2.03 -9.28 -16.39
N ARG A 71 1.54 -9.67 -15.22
CA ARG A 71 1.25 -8.72 -14.14
C ARG A 71 2.60 -8.12 -13.76
N SER A 72 3.05 -7.10 -14.48
CA SER A 72 4.14 -6.27 -13.97
C SER A 72 3.66 -5.72 -12.62
N PRO A 73 4.39 -5.98 -11.52
CA PRO A 73 4.13 -5.28 -10.26
C PRO A 73 4.15 -3.77 -10.54
N PRO A 74 3.39 -2.94 -9.79
CA PRO A 74 3.48 -1.49 -9.93
C PRO A 74 4.95 -1.08 -9.88
N PRO A 75 5.39 -0.13 -10.74
CA PRO A 75 6.77 0.32 -10.73
C PRO A 75 7.14 0.68 -9.28
N PRO A 76 8.28 0.22 -8.76
CA PRO A 76 8.68 0.55 -7.42
C PRO A 76 8.77 2.07 -7.32
N LEU A 77 7.87 2.70 -6.53
CA LEU A 77 7.92 4.11 -6.15
C LEU A 77 9.37 4.58 -5.95
N SER A 78 9.75 5.67 -6.61
CA SER A 78 11.12 6.18 -6.48
C SER A 78 11.42 6.58 -5.03
N ALA A 79 12.69 6.55 -4.61
CA ALA A 79 13.09 6.97 -3.26
C ALA A 79 12.54 8.38 -2.90
N ARG A 80 12.45 9.26 -3.91
CA ARG A 80 11.91 10.61 -3.78
C ARG A 80 10.39 10.63 -3.55
N GLU A 81 9.64 9.73 -4.17
CA GLU A 81 8.20 9.61 -3.94
C GLU A 81 7.91 8.97 -2.58
N LEU A 82 8.70 7.98 -2.19
CA LEU A 82 8.63 7.42 -0.84
C LEU A 82 8.85 8.50 0.22
N ALA A 83 9.78 9.43 0.00
CA ALA A 83 10.03 10.50 0.96
C ALA A 83 8.82 11.42 1.18
N MET A 84 7.91 11.53 0.20
CA MET A 84 6.71 12.38 0.26
C MET A 84 5.49 11.67 0.88
N LEU A 85 5.55 10.35 1.07
CA LEU A 85 4.47 9.58 1.69
C LEU A 85 4.43 9.77 3.22
N PRO A 86 3.24 9.59 3.85
CA PRO A 86 3.17 9.46 5.30
C PRO A 86 4.04 8.28 5.76
N ARG A 87 4.62 8.39 6.96
CA ARG A 87 5.60 7.42 7.46
C ARG A 87 5.06 5.99 7.48
N GLU A 88 3.79 5.82 7.79
CA GLU A 88 3.10 4.52 7.78
C GLU A 88 3.15 3.89 6.38
N ALA A 89 2.76 4.65 5.35
CA ALA A 89 2.81 4.19 3.96
C ALA A 89 4.24 3.94 3.48
N ARG A 90 5.23 4.69 3.99
CA ARG A 90 6.65 4.43 3.74
C ARG A 90 7.08 3.08 4.30
N LEU A 91 6.69 2.76 5.54
CA LEU A 91 6.99 1.46 6.16
C LEU A 91 6.39 0.32 5.33
N GLN A 92 5.12 0.45 4.95
CA GLN A 92 4.44 -0.54 4.11
C GLN A 92 5.13 -0.75 2.75
N ALA A 93 5.60 0.32 2.12
CA ALA A 93 6.29 0.24 0.83
C ALA A 93 7.74 -0.28 0.92
N LEU A 94 8.42 -0.07 2.05
CA LEU A 94 9.83 -0.46 2.24
C LEU A 94 10.01 -1.91 2.70
N ALA A 95 9.08 -2.45 3.49
CA ALA A 95 9.16 -3.82 3.99
C ALA A 95 9.37 -4.88 2.89
N PRO A 96 8.56 -4.95 1.81
CA PRO A 96 8.79 -5.92 0.74
C PRO A 96 10.08 -5.63 -0.05
N ARG A 97 10.57 -4.39 -0.06
CA ARG A 97 11.85 -4.04 -0.69
C ARG A 97 13.05 -4.51 0.10
N ILE A 98 12.96 -4.50 1.44
CA ILE A 98 14.00 -5.08 2.29
C ILE A 98 14.17 -6.56 1.95
N ALA A 99 13.05 -7.28 1.84
CA ALA A 99 13.04 -8.68 1.42
C ALA A 99 13.69 -8.87 0.03
N ALA A 100 13.31 -8.04 -0.95
CA ALA A 100 13.86 -8.12 -2.30
C ALA A 100 15.37 -7.81 -2.37
N ASP A 101 15.83 -6.77 -1.66
CA ASP A 101 17.22 -6.31 -1.65
C ASP A 101 18.14 -7.25 -0.86
N ALA A 102 17.65 -7.79 0.25
CA ALA A 102 18.38 -8.78 1.04
C ALA A 102 18.42 -10.17 0.37
N ALA A 103 17.50 -10.46 -0.55
CA ALA A 103 17.35 -11.73 -1.26
C ALA A 103 17.40 -12.94 -0.30
N SER A 104 18.36 -13.86 -0.45
CA SER A 104 18.53 -15.02 0.43
C SER A 104 18.79 -14.67 1.91
N ARG A 105 19.16 -13.41 2.20
CA ARG A 105 19.36 -12.88 3.57
C ARG A 105 18.11 -12.24 4.16
N ALA A 106 17.01 -12.16 3.40
CA ALA A 106 15.75 -11.57 3.84
C ALA A 106 15.28 -12.04 5.24
N PRO A 107 15.20 -13.34 5.56
CA PRO A 107 14.73 -13.77 6.89
C PRO A 107 15.65 -13.27 8.02
N ALA A 108 16.97 -13.22 7.80
CA ALA A 108 17.91 -12.70 8.79
C ALA A 108 17.79 -11.19 8.97
N ALA A 109 17.55 -10.44 7.88
CA ALA A 109 17.36 -8.99 7.91
C ALA A 109 16.04 -8.60 8.60
N LEU A 110 14.94 -9.22 8.18
CA LEU A 110 13.61 -8.99 8.75
C LEU A 110 13.56 -9.43 10.23
N GLY A 111 14.14 -10.60 10.56
CA GLY A 111 14.21 -11.06 11.94
C GLY A 111 15.03 -10.14 12.86
N LEU A 112 16.12 -9.55 12.34
CA LEU A 112 16.87 -8.55 13.11
C LEU A 112 16.06 -7.27 13.31
N LEU A 113 15.38 -6.75 12.28
CA LEU A 113 14.49 -5.59 12.41
C LEU A 113 13.37 -5.83 13.43
N HIS A 114 12.71 -6.99 13.35
CA HIS A 114 11.68 -7.41 14.30
C HIS A 114 12.18 -7.45 15.73
N THR A 115 13.36 -8.03 15.96
CA THR A 115 14.01 -8.06 17.28
C THR A 115 14.35 -6.67 17.79
N LEU A 116 14.89 -5.79 16.94
CA LEU A 116 15.26 -4.43 17.32
C LEU A 116 14.04 -3.59 17.70
N LEU A 117 12.99 -3.63 16.88
CA LEU A 117 11.73 -2.95 17.13
C LEU A 117 11.02 -3.51 18.38
N GLY A 118 11.03 -4.84 18.55
CA GLY A 118 10.48 -5.51 19.73
C GLY A 118 11.18 -5.12 21.01
N ASN A 119 12.51 -5.15 21.05
CA ASN A 119 13.28 -4.73 22.22
C ASN A 119 13.04 -3.26 22.58
N LEU A 120 12.85 -2.39 21.58
CA LEU A 120 12.56 -0.98 21.80
C LEU A 120 11.12 -0.75 22.30
N LEU A 121 10.16 -1.56 21.85
CA LEU A 121 8.78 -1.54 22.36
C LEU A 121 8.68 -2.05 23.79
N ASP A 122 9.46 -3.09 24.14
CA ASP A 122 9.50 -3.66 25.50
C ASP A 122 10.24 -2.73 26.49
N HIS A 123 11.27 -2.02 26.00
CA HIS A 123 12.10 -1.13 26.80
C HIS A 123 12.23 0.28 26.18
N PRO A 124 11.14 1.07 26.12
CA PRO A 124 11.10 2.35 25.40
C PRO A 124 11.94 3.46 26.05
N THR A 125 12.29 3.31 27.33
CA THR A 125 13.10 4.25 28.10
C THR A 125 14.58 3.90 28.09
N ASP A 126 14.96 2.69 27.71
CA ASP A 126 16.34 2.22 27.80
C ASP A 126 17.17 2.78 26.62
N PRO A 127 18.23 3.55 26.91
CA PRO A 127 18.99 4.26 25.89
C PRO A 127 19.81 3.35 24.97
N LYS A 128 20.05 2.08 25.36
CA LYS A 128 20.76 1.11 24.51
C LYS A 128 19.90 0.63 23.36
N PHE A 129 18.59 0.48 23.53
CA PHE A 129 17.68 0.10 22.44
C PHE A 129 17.26 1.29 21.58
N LYS A 130 17.32 2.50 22.13
CA LYS A 130 17.11 3.74 21.37
C LYS A 130 18.29 4.08 20.46
N CYS A 131 19.48 3.51 20.68
CA CYS A 131 20.70 3.89 19.96
C CYS A 131 21.36 2.68 19.28
N LEU A 132 21.21 2.60 17.96
CA LEU A 132 21.79 1.55 17.12
C LEU A 132 23.11 2.02 16.51
N LYS A 133 24.23 1.43 16.92
CA LYS A 133 25.55 1.73 16.34
C LYS A 133 25.67 1.09 14.94
N LYS A 134 25.89 1.89 13.89
CA LYS A 134 26.11 1.36 12.53
C LYS A 134 27.40 0.52 12.44
N SER A 135 28.38 0.78 13.31
CA SER A 135 29.63 0.01 13.40
C SER A 135 29.47 -1.39 14.02
N ASN A 136 28.30 -1.75 14.55
CA ASN A 136 28.10 -3.11 15.07
C ASN A 136 28.15 -4.10 13.91
N ALA A 137 29.11 -5.02 13.92
CA ALA A 137 29.35 -5.96 12.84
C ALA A 137 28.11 -6.78 12.44
N LYS A 138 27.24 -7.13 13.40
CA LYS A 138 25.99 -7.85 13.11
C LYS A 138 24.99 -6.95 12.39
N PHE A 139 24.84 -5.71 12.84
CA PHE A 139 23.98 -4.73 12.18
C PHE A 139 24.50 -4.39 10.77
N LEU A 140 25.80 -4.14 10.62
CA LEU A 140 26.42 -3.76 9.36
C LEU A 140 26.29 -4.86 8.30
N ARG A 141 26.56 -6.12 8.67
CA ARG A 141 26.50 -7.27 7.74
C ARG A 141 25.08 -7.61 7.31
N THR A 142 24.09 -7.32 8.15
CA THR A 142 22.70 -7.72 7.93
C THR A 142 21.83 -6.59 7.37
N LEU A 143 21.91 -5.39 7.94
CA LEU A 143 21.09 -4.23 7.56
C LEU A 143 21.93 -3.12 6.91
N GLY A 144 23.21 -3.00 7.26
CA GLY A 144 24.08 -1.95 6.72
C GLY A 144 24.31 -2.03 5.21
N THR A 145 24.21 -3.23 4.62
CA THR A 145 24.30 -3.41 3.16
C THR A 145 22.97 -3.25 2.42
N VAL A 146 21.86 -3.04 3.15
CA VAL A 146 20.49 -3.02 2.61
C VAL A 146 19.93 -1.60 2.73
N PRO A 147 20.00 -0.76 1.68
CA PRO A 147 19.57 0.64 1.76
C PRO A 147 18.10 0.79 2.16
N SER A 148 17.24 -0.13 1.69
CA SER A 148 15.83 -0.19 2.06
C SER A 148 15.61 -0.37 3.57
N ALA A 149 16.52 -1.05 4.28
CA ALA A 149 16.42 -1.27 5.72
C ALA A 149 16.79 -0.02 6.52
N LEU A 150 17.77 0.75 6.05
CA LEU A 150 18.13 2.03 6.66
C LEU A 150 16.98 3.02 6.50
N ALA A 151 16.43 3.15 5.28
CA ALA A 151 15.26 3.98 5.01
C ALA A 151 14.03 3.57 5.84
N TYR A 152 13.90 2.28 6.17
CA TYR A 152 12.82 1.76 7.01
C TYR A 152 12.96 2.22 8.46
N LEU A 153 14.17 2.15 9.03
CA LEU A 153 14.45 2.67 10.36
C LEU A 153 14.21 4.20 10.40
N GLU A 154 14.60 4.93 9.36
CA GLU A 154 14.29 6.36 9.26
C GLU A 154 12.79 6.66 9.25
N ALA A 155 12.03 5.88 8.49
CA ALA A 155 10.57 5.97 8.47
C ALA A 155 9.95 5.65 9.84
N ALA A 156 10.52 4.67 10.57
CA ALA A 156 10.08 4.30 11.92
C ALA A 156 10.41 5.36 12.98
N GLY A 157 11.25 6.35 12.67
CA GLY A 157 11.61 7.44 13.59
C GLY A 157 13.00 7.35 14.20
N PHE A 158 13.87 6.52 13.63
CA PHE A 158 15.31 6.59 13.87
C PHE A 158 15.92 7.73 13.05
N GLU A 159 16.80 8.49 13.67
CA GLU A 159 17.56 9.54 12.99
C GLU A 159 19.04 9.19 13.04
N GLU A 160 19.72 9.34 11.92
CA GLU A 160 21.18 9.20 11.88
C GLU A 160 21.84 10.38 12.60
N LYS A 161 22.61 10.09 13.64
CA LYS A 161 23.41 11.07 14.40
C LYS A 161 24.79 10.51 14.65
N GLU A 162 25.79 11.38 14.53
CA GLU A 162 27.13 11.06 15.01
C GLU A 162 27.16 11.17 16.54
N LYS A 163 27.60 10.11 17.20
CA LYS A 163 27.77 10.06 18.65
C LYS A 163 29.11 9.41 18.95
N ASP A 164 29.97 10.12 19.67
CA ASP A 164 31.28 9.60 20.09
C ASP A 164 32.19 9.19 18.90
N GLY A 165 32.15 9.96 17.80
CA GLY A 165 32.90 9.65 16.58
C GLY A 165 32.38 8.45 15.78
N ALA A 166 31.19 7.92 16.12
CA ALA A 166 30.54 6.83 15.41
C ALA A 166 29.11 7.20 14.98
N VAL A 167 28.75 6.83 13.75
CA VAL A 167 27.40 7.05 13.23
C VAL A 167 26.41 6.08 13.87
N CYS A 168 25.40 6.63 14.55
CA CYS A 168 24.38 5.90 15.28
C CYS A 168 22.97 6.27 14.78
N LEU A 169 22.09 5.30 14.66
CA LEU A 169 20.67 5.53 14.43
C LEU A 169 19.97 5.64 15.79
N ILE A 170 19.47 6.84 16.10
CA ILE A 170 18.86 7.15 17.39
C ILE A 170 17.35 7.33 17.23
N HIS A 171 16.56 6.57 17.97
CA HIS A 171 15.11 6.75 18.01
C HIS A 171 14.72 7.97 18.85
N THR A 172 14.29 9.04 18.18
CA THR A 172 13.96 10.32 18.82
C THR A 172 12.46 10.58 18.93
N ARG A 173 11.65 10.04 18.02
CA ARG A 173 10.23 10.41 17.87
C ARG A 173 9.30 9.91 18.99
N ASN A 174 9.74 8.92 19.76
CA ASN A 174 9.00 8.29 20.86
C ASN A 174 7.52 7.93 20.54
N ASP A 175 7.28 7.48 19.31
CA ASP A 175 5.94 7.26 18.73
C ASP A 175 5.60 5.76 18.76
N ILE A 176 5.04 5.30 19.87
CA ILE A 176 4.88 3.85 20.15
C ILE A 176 3.94 3.18 19.14
N GLY A 177 2.89 3.87 18.68
CA GLY A 177 1.97 3.34 17.67
C GLY A 177 2.67 3.09 16.32
N LEU A 178 3.55 4.01 15.91
CA LEU A 178 4.33 3.85 14.68
C LEU A 178 5.35 2.71 14.78
N LEU A 179 5.99 2.55 15.94
CA LEU A 179 6.90 1.43 16.21
C LEU A 179 6.17 0.09 16.20
N TRP A 180 4.98 0.04 16.79
CA TRP A 180 4.14 -1.15 16.78
C TRP A 180 3.74 -1.54 15.36
N LEU A 181 3.26 -0.58 14.56
CA LEU A 181 2.96 -0.79 13.14
C LEU A 181 4.20 -1.26 12.36
N ALA A 182 5.36 -0.65 12.61
CA ALA A 182 6.60 -1.06 11.97
C ALA A 182 6.95 -2.52 12.30
N LYS A 183 6.82 -2.91 13.57
CA LYS A 183 7.03 -4.31 13.98
C LYS A 183 6.05 -5.25 13.27
N ASP A 184 4.76 -4.92 13.26
CA ASP A 184 3.68 -5.73 12.67
C ASP A 184 3.92 -5.98 11.17
N ILE A 185 4.26 -4.94 10.41
CA ILE A 185 4.57 -5.06 8.97
C ILE A 185 5.75 -6.00 8.73
N ILE A 186 6.84 -5.87 9.51
CA ILE A 186 8.01 -6.74 9.37
C ILE A 186 7.69 -8.18 9.77
N GLU A 187 6.86 -8.38 10.80
CA GLU A 187 6.40 -9.70 11.22
C GLU A 187 5.59 -10.38 10.10
N GLY A 188 4.70 -9.65 9.43
CA GLY A 188 3.97 -10.14 8.26
C GLY A 188 4.88 -10.53 7.10
N GLU A 189 5.88 -9.70 6.78
CA GLU A 189 6.86 -10.05 5.74
C GLU A 189 7.74 -11.25 6.14
N LEU A 190 8.14 -11.36 7.41
CA LEU A 190 8.91 -12.50 7.91
C LEU A 190 8.10 -13.79 7.84
N HIS A 191 6.80 -13.73 8.15
CA HIS A 191 5.91 -14.89 8.13
C HIS A 191 5.78 -15.50 6.72
N LYS A 192 5.84 -14.68 5.67
CA LYS A 192 5.87 -15.15 4.27
C LYS A 192 7.07 -16.05 3.94
N PHE A 193 8.18 -15.90 4.67
CA PHE A 193 9.36 -16.77 4.53
C PHE A 193 9.27 -18.03 5.40
N GLN A 194 8.41 -18.03 6.41
CA GLN A 194 8.22 -19.14 7.34
C GLN A 194 7.14 -20.12 6.85
N GLN A 195 6.19 -19.68 6.03
CA GLN A 195 5.17 -20.54 5.43
C GLN A 195 5.61 -21.04 4.05
N PRO A 196 5.86 -22.35 3.85
CA PRO A 196 5.93 -22.92 2.52
C PRO A 196 4.53 -22.88 1.92
N HIS A 197 4.33 -22.04 0.90
CA HIS A 197 3.20 -22.00 -0.06
C HIS A 197 2.00 -22.91 0.30
N ASP A 198 1.08 -22.42 1.13
CA ASP A 198 -0.31 -22.85 1.08
C ASP A 198 -1.12 -21.67 0.53
N GLU A 199 -1.41 -21.77 -0.76
CA GLU A 199 -2.21 -20.83 -1.52
C GLU A 199 -3.67 -20.94 -1.07
N GLY A 200 -4.06 -20.16 -0.07
CA GLY A 200 -5.44 -20.21 0.38
C GLY A 200 -5.75 -19.27 1.53
N HIS A 201 -6.59 -18.28 1.23
CA HIS A 201 -7.53 -17.72 2.21
C HIS A 201 -6.98 -16.68 3.21
N TYR A 202 -6.94 -15.41 2.81
CA TYR A 202 -7.28 -14.33 3.74
C TYR A 202 -8.32 -13.41 3.12
N ASN A 203 -9.58 -13.85 3.21
CA ASN A 203 -10.74 -13.02 3.04
C ASN A 203 -11.04 -12.32 4.38
N ASN A 204 -11.06 -10.99 4.35
CA ASN A 204 -11.92 -10.10 5.14
C ASN A 204 -12.00 -10.31 6.67
N LYS A 205 -11.23 -9.52 7.45
CA LYS A 205 -11.62 -9.21 8.85
C LYS A 205 -10.99 -7.93 9.40
N HIS A 206 -11.46 -6.76 8.93
CA HIS A 206 -11.38 -5.51 9.70
C HIS A 206 -12.65 -4.67 9.51
N GLN A 207 -13.79 -5.29 9.81
CA GLN A 207 -14.94 -4.54 10.32
C GLN A 207 -15.37 -5.18 11.64
N ASN A 208 -15.31 -4.36 12.69
CA ASN A 208 -16.35 -4.15 13.70
C ASN A 208 -15.76 -4.15 15.12
N HIS A 209 -15.51 -2.95 15.64
CA HIS A 209 -16.03 -2.57 16.95
C HIS A 209 -16.25 -1.06 17.01
#